data_AF-A0A0G0AQZ0-F1
#
_entry.id   AF-A0A0G0AQZ0-F1
#
_cell.length_a   1.000
_cell.length_b   1.000
_cell.length_c   1.000
_cell.angle_alpha   90.00
_cell.angle_beta   90.00
_cell.angle_gamma   90.00
#
_symmetry.space_group_name_H-M   'P 1'
#
loop_
_entity.id
_entity.type
_entity.pdbx_description
1 polymer ?
#
loop_
_entity_poly.entity_id
_entity_poly.type
_entity_poly.pdbx_seq_one_letter_code
_entity_poly.pdbx_strand_id
1 'polypeptide(L)'
;MEVKLVGQQTEWDNWLLQNDLTSSYLQSWHWGEMMERVGQKVERVQIWDNNKIVAVAQIIYKPLPFGWQYAFCPKGMVVSESRIKNQESRIYETLINYLQNKKCIFFRVEPNHLSIITSRHPCT
;
A
#
# COMPACT_ATOMS: atom_id res chain seq x y z
N MET A 1 -1.01 -2.01 -15.63
CA MET A 1 -1.44 -1.35 -14.39
C MET A 1 -0.87 0.05 -14.38
N GLU A 2 -1.60 1.00 -13.82
CA GLU A 2 -1.24 2.42 -13.76
C GLU A 2 -1.28 2.89 -12.30
N VAL A 3 -0.33 3.73 -11.91
CA VAL A 3 -0.31 4.34 -10.57
C VAL A 3 -0.87 5.75 -10.65
N LYS A 4 -1.90 6.05 -9.84
CA LYS A 4 -2.52 7.37 -9.75
C LYS A 4 -2.41 7.91 -8.32
N LEU A 5 -2.09 9.20 -8.20
CA LEU A 5 -2.12 9.89 -6.91
C LEU A 5 -3.57 10.16 -6.49
N VAL A 6 -3.84 10.05 -5.20
CA VAL A 6 -5.16 10.33 -4.61
C VAL A 6 -5.05 11.56 -3.73
N GLY A 7 -5.89 12.57 -4.03
CA GLY A 7 -5.99 13.81 -3.26
C GLY A 7 -7.26 13.93 -2.41
N GLN A 8 -8.20 13.00 -2.54
CA GLN A 8 -9.48 13.07 -1.83
C GLN A 8 -9.60 11.98 -0.76
N GLN A 9 -9.79 12.41 0.49
CA GLN A 9 -9.97 11.51 1.64
C GLN A 9 -11.14 10.56 1.46
N THR A 10 -12.30 11.07 1.05
CA THR A 10 -13.53 10.27 0.94
C THR A 10 -13.37 9.10 -0.03
N GLU A 11 -12.70 9.32 -1.17
CA GLU A 11 -12.40 8.27 -2.14
C GLU A 11 -11.51 7.18 -1.54
N TRP A 12 -10.46 7.59 -0.81
CA TRP A 12 -9.51 6.70 -0.18
C TRP A 12 -10.16 5.84 0.92
N ASP A 13 -10.85 6.49 1.85
CA ASP A 13 -11.46 5.83 3.00
C ASP A 13 -12.60 4.90 2.56
N ASN A 14 -13.42 5.30 1.57
CA ASN A 14 -14.46 4.43 1.01
C ASN A 14 -13.88 3.16 0.40
N TRP A 15 -12.76 3.25 -0.31
CA TRP A 15 -12.11 2.07 -0.90
C TRP A 15 -11.52 1.15 0.18
N LEU A 16 -10.90 1.70 1.22
CA LEU A 16 -10.38 0.93 2.34
C LEU A 16 -11.49 0.18 3.10
N LEU A 17 -12.63 0.82 3.34
CA LEU A 17 -13.79 0.19 3.99
C LEU A 17 -14.37 -0.96 3.17
N GLN A 18 -14.31 -0.89 1.84
CA GLN A 18 -14.73 -1.99 0.96
C GLN A 18 -13.74 -3.17 0.94
N ASN A 19 -12.52 -2.99 1.46
CA ASN A 19 -11.47 -4.01 1.49
C ASN A 19 -10.91 -4.17 2.93
N ASP A 20 -11.81 -4.07 3.91
CA ASP A 20 -11.51 -3.96 5.34
C ASP A 20 -10.67 -5.12 5.89
N LEU A 21 -10.91 -6.35 5.40
CA LEU A 21 -10.20 -7.57 5.78
C LEU A 21 -8.68 -7.53 5.56
N THR A 22 -8.21 -6.70 4.62
CA THR A 22 -6.78 -6.48 4.37
C THR A 22 -6.32 -5.09 4.76
N SER A 23 -7.26 -4.21 5.13
CA SER A 23 -6.98 -2.84 5.50
C SER A 23 -6.31 -2.75 6.88
N SER A 24 -5.49 -1.73 7.07
CA SER A 24 -4.89 -1.40 8.36
C SER A 24 -5.15 0.07 8.66
N TYR A 25 -5.27 0.42 9.94
CA TYR A 25 -5.30 1.82 10.36
C TYR A 25 -4.09 2.61 9.85
N LEU A 26 -2.92 1.98 9.71
CA LEU A 26 -1.71 2.62 9.17
C LEU A 26 -1.81 2.97 7.68
N GLN A 27 -2.86 2.52 6.99
CA GLN A 27 -3.18 2.90 5.63
C GLN A 27 -4.29 3.96 5.57
N SER A 28 -4.94 4.31 6.69
CA SER A 28 -6.00 5.32 6.75
C SER A 28 -5.52 6.71 6.33
N TRP A 29 -6.42 7.55 5.81
CA TRP A 29 -6.07 8.92 5.46
C TRP A 29 -5.47 9.68 6.65
N HIS A 30 -6.12 9.58 7.81
CA HIS A 30 -5.73 10.26 9.04
C HIS A 30 -4.31 9.90 9.51
N TRP A 31 -3.91 8.63 9.39
CA TRP A 31 -2.53 8.23 9.71
C TRP A 31 -1.51 8.98 8.85
N GLY A 32 -1.78 9.10 7.55
CA GLY A 32 -0.93 9.87 6.64
C GLY A 32 -0.84 11.34 7.04
N GLU A 33 -1.95 11.97 7.44
CA GLU A 33 -1.95 13.35 7.93
C GLU A 33 -1.13 13.50 9.21
N MET A 34 -1.23 12.53 10.12
CA MET A 34 -0.39 12.51 11.33
C MET A 34 1.09 12.44 10.95
N MET A 35 1.45 11.58 9.99
CA MET A 35 2.82 11.43 9.51
C MET A 35 3.33 12.73 8.86
N GLU A 36 2.51 13.40 8.07
CA GLU A 36 2.81 14.73 7.51
C GLU A 36 3.06 15.78 8.61
N ARG A 37 2.23 15.79 9.66
CA ARG A 37 2.41 16.70 10.81
C ARG A 37 3.71 16.48 11.57
N VAL A 38 4.23 15.25 11.63
CA VAL A 38 5.55 14.96 12.20
C VAL A 38 6.70 15.09 11.18
N GLY A 39 6.46 15.82 10.09
CA GLY A 39 7.48 16.20 9.11
C GLY A 39 7.84 15.11 8.10
N GLN A 40 7.01 14.08 7.96
CA GLN A 40 7.24 13.03 6.96
C GLN A 40 6.59 13.42 5.64
N LYS A 41 7.20 12.99 4.54
CA LYS A 41 6.55 13.09 3.23
C LYS A 41 5.71 11.85 2.99
N VAL A 42 4.43 12.05 2.69
CA VAL A 42 3.48 10.97 2.41
C VAL A 42 2.93 11.12 1.00
N GLU A 43 2.78 10.01 0.30
CA GLU A 43 2.00 9.94 -0.93
C GLU A 43 0.99 8.80 -0.82
N ARG A 44 -0.22 9.05 -1.29
CA ARG A 44 -1.29 8.05 -1.36
C ARG A 44 -1.52 7.72 -2.81
N VAL A 45 -1.38 6.44 -3.17
CA VAL A 45 -1.52 5.98 -4.55
C VAL A 45 -2.53 4.87 -4.68
N GLN A 46 -3.26 4.89 -5.79
CA GLN A 46 -4.07 3.79 -6.28
C GLN A 46 -3.34 3.11 -7.43
N ILE A 47 -3.43 1.78 -7.46
CA ILE A 47 -2.99 0.97 -8.57
C ILE A 47 -4.23 0.54 -9.34
N TRP A 48 -4.30 0.94 -10.60
CA TRP A 48 -5.41 0.68 -11.51
C TRP A 48 -5.04 -0.45 -12.47
N ASP A 49 -5.94 -1.41 -12.64
CA ASP A 49 -5.92 -2.38 -13.72
C ASP A 49 -7.16 -2.15 -14.60
N ASN A 50 -6.95 -1.57 -15.78
CA ASN A 50 -8.00 -0.98 -16.61
C ASN A 50 -8.82 0.06 -15.80
N ASN A 51 -10.14 -0.11 -15.69
CA ASN A 51 -11.04 0.82 -14.99
C ASN A 51 -11.33 0.41 -13.53
N LYS A 52 -10.48 -0.43 -12.93
CA LYS A 52 -10.67 -0.91 -11.55
C LYS A 52 -9.44 -0.65 -10.70
N ILE A 53 -9.65 -0.15 -9.49
CA ILE A 53 -8.61 -0.05 -8.47
C ILE A 53 -8.36 -1.47 -7.92
N VAL A 54 -7.15 -1.98 -8.08
CA VAL A 54 -6.74 -3.31 -7.61
C VAL A 54 -6.00 -3.28 -6.29
N ALA A 55 -5.38 -2.16 -5.96
CA ALA A 55 -4.71 -1.95 -4.69
C ALA A 55 -4.56 -0.45 -4.38
N VAL A 56 -4.35 -0.14 -3.11
CA VAL A 56 -3.93 1.18 -2.64
C VAL A 56 -2.72 1.07 -1.74
N ALA A 57 -1.85 2.08 -1.77
CA ALA A 57 -0.66 2.13 -0.93
C ALA A 57 -0.43 3.55 -0.39
N GLN A 58 -0.34 3.67 0.93
CA GLN A 58 0.16 4.86 1.61
C GLN A 58 1.67 4.73 1.78
N ILE A 59 2.41 5.57 1.06
CA ILE A 59 3.86 5.56 0.97
C ILE A 59 4.42 6.69 1.81
N ILE A 60 5.24 6.36 2.79
CA ILE A 60 5.97 7.29 3.64
C ILE A 60 7.42 7.28 3.17
N TYR A 61 7.93 8.44 2.77
CA TYR A 61 9.32 8.57 2.34
C TYR A 61 10.23 8.87 3.52
N LYS A 62 11.36 8.15 3.58
CA LYS A 62 12.34 8.25 4.65
C LYS A 62 13.66 8.74 4.06
N PRO A 63 14.10 9.97 4.40
CA PRO A 63 15.31 10.54 3.83
C PRO A 63 16.55 9.78 4.31
N LEU A 64 17.53 9.68 3.42
CA LEU A 64 18.86 9.13 3.66
C LEU A 64 19.92 10.16 3.24
N PRO A 65 21.19 9.98 3.64
CA PRO A 65 22.28 10.82 3.17
C PRO A 65 22.35 10.92 1.64
N PHE A 66 22.97 12.01 1.14
CA PHE A 66 23.19 12.28 -0.29
C PHE A 66 21.91 12.45 -1.14
N GLY A 67 20.79 12.80 -0.51
CA GLY A 67 19.52 13.02 -1.20
C GLY A 67 18.83 11.74 -1.68
N TRP A 68 19.31 10.58 -1.22
CA TRP A 68 18.62 9.31 -1.35
C TRP A 68 17.46 9.23 -0.36
N GLN A 69 16.57 8.27 -0.58
CA GLN A 69 15.53 7.93 0.37
C GLN A 69 15.14 6.47 0.21
N TYR A 70 14.32 5.97 1.13
CA TYR A 70 13.57 4.74 0.91
C TYR A 70 12.07 5.00 1.08
N ALA A 71 11.28 4.23 0.35
CA ALA A 71 9.83 4.24 0.48
C ALA A 71 9.41 3.20 1.51
N PHE A 72 8.46 3.55 2.38
CA PHE A 72 7.91 2.66 3.39
C PHE A 72 6.38 2.63 3.30
N CYS A 73 5.80 1.44 3.14
CA CYS A 73 4.36 1.22 3.16
C CYS A 73 4.00 0.36 4.40
N PRO A 74 3.58 0.99 5.52
CA PRO A 74 3.32 0.27 6.77
C PRO A 74 2.03 -0.54 6.67
N LYS A 75 2.06 -1.82 7.09
CA LYS A 75 0.88 -2.71 7.07
C LYS A 75 0.15 -2.73 5.72
N GLY A 76 0.90 -2.61 4.63
CA GLY A 76 0.37 -2.49 3.29
C GLY A 76 1.32 -3.06 2.24
N MET A 77 0.99 -2.95 0.96
CA MET A 77 -0.23 -2.34 0.38
C MET A 77 -1.53 -3.07 0.72
N VAL A 78 -2.67 -2.40 0.56
CA VAL A 78 -3.99 -3.01 0.67
C VAL A 78 -4.42 -3.46 -0.72
N VAL A 79 -4.59 -4.77 -0.92
CA VAL A 79 -4.92 -5.37 -2.21
C VAL A 79 -6.36 -5.87 -2.15
N SER A 80 -7.12 -5.65 -3.23
CA SER A 80 -8.47 -6.21 -3.30
C SER A 80 -8.44 -7.72 -3.20
N GLU A 81 -9.28 -8.29 -2.32
CA GLU A 81 -9.30 -9.74 -2.01
C GLU A 81 -9.42 -10.61 -3.26
N SER A 82 -10.25 -10.19 -4.22
CA SER A 82 -10.47 -10.88 -5.48
C SER A 82 -9.20 -11.07 -6.34
N ARG A 83 -8.11 -10.38 -6.02
CA ARG A 83 -6.88 -10.32 -6.82
C ARG A 83 -5.60 -10.77 -6.11
N ILE A 84 -5.65 -11.02 -4.79
CA ILE A 84 -4.46 -11.33 -3.96
C ILE A 84 -3.62 -12.46 -4.59
N LYS A 85 -4.22 -13.60 -4.92
CA LYS A 85 -3.45 -14.79 -5.37
C LYS A 85 -2.81 -14.68 -6.76
N ASN A 86 -3.36 -13.84 -7.65
CA ASN A 86 -2.99 -13.89 -9.09
C ASN A 86 -2.28 -12.64 -9.59
N GLN A 87 -2.34 -11.52 -8.86
CA GLN A 87 -1.84 -10.23 -9.36
C GLN A 87 -0.86 -9.53 -8.41
N GLU A 88 -0.66 -10.03 -7.19
CA GLU A 88 0.15 -9.37 -6.17
C GLU A 88 1.56 -9.03 -6.65
N SER A 89 2.29 -9.97 -7.25
CA SER A 89 3.65 -9.72 -7.79
C SER A 89 3.66 -8.57 -8.82
N ARG A 90 2.65 -8.51 -9.69
CA ARG A 90 2.54 -7.49 -10.74
C ARG A 90 2.20 -6.11 -10.16
N ILE A 91 1.44 -6.08 -9.06
CA ILE A 91 1.15 -4.85 -8.32
C ILE A 91 2.43 -4.35 -7.62
N TYR A 92 3.21 -5.25 -6.99
CA TYR A 92 4.51 -4.91 -6.42
C TYR A 92 5.48 -4.34 -7.47
N GLU A 93 5.62 -5.00 -8.62
CA GLU A 93 6.44 -4.51 -9.74
C GLU A 93 6.00 -3.12 -10.20
N THR A 94 4.69 -2.91 -10.31
CA THR A 94 4.12 -1.61 -10.71
C THR A 94 4.50 -0.50 -9.72
N LEU A 95 4.41 -0.77 -8.41
CA LEU A 95 4.82 0.19 -7.38
C LEU A 95 6.34 0.42 -7.36
N ILE A 96 7.15 -0.64 -7.54
CA ILE A 96 8.61 -0.51 -7.61
C ILE A 96 9.00 0.40 -8.77
N ASN A 97 8.43 0.19 -9.96
CA ASN A 97 8.70 1.02 -11.13
C ASN A 97 8.27 2.48 -10.92
N TYR A 98 7.15 2.71 -10.23
CA TYR A 98 6.72 4.06 -9.84
C TYR A 98 7.72 4.76 -8.90
N LEU A 99 8.33 4.00 -7.98
CA LEU A 99 9.27 4.51 -6.97
C LEU A 99 10.70 4.73 -7.49
N GLN A 100 11.12 4.01 -8.54
CA GLN A 100 12.47 4.13 -9.12
C GLN A 100 12.81 5.58 -9.52
N ASN A 101 11.84 6.31 -10.06
CA ASN A 101 12.03 7.71 -10.49
C ASN A 101 12.10 8.72 -9.32
N LYS A 102 12.01 8.25 -8.07
CA LYS A 102 11.94 9.09 -6.87
C LYS A 102 13.16 8.97 -5.98
N LYS A 103 14.33 8.56 -6.50
CA LYS A 103 15.56 8.35 -5.71
C LYS A 103 15.38 7.37 -4.55
N CYS A 104 14.41 6.45 -4.68
CA CYS A 104 14.19 5.40 -3.69
C CYS A 104 15.18 4.26 -3.94
N ILE A 105 16.01 3.93 -2.95
CA ILE A 105 16.99 2.83 -3.07
C ILE A 105 16.40 1.46 -2.74
N PHE A 106 15.35 1.41 -1.94
CA PHE A 106 14.54 0.22 -1.70
C PHE A 106 13.11 0.61 -1.31
N PHE A 107 12.21 -0.36 -1.40
CA PHE A 107 10.82 -0.25 -0.94
C PHE A 107 10.59 -1.24 0.19
N ARG A 108 10.28 -0.73 1.39
CA ARG A 108 9.96 -1.56 2.56
C ARG A 108 8.45 -1.68 2.71
N VAL A 109 7.99 -2.91 2.83
CA VAL A 109 6.57 -3.25 3.03
C VAL A 109 6.41 -4.22 4.18
N GLU A 110 5.28 -4.13 4.85
CA GLU A 110 4.88 -5.06 5.90
C GLU A 110 3.47 -5.55 5.55
N PRO A 111 3.29 -6.64 4.79
CA PRO A 111 1.97 -7.05 4.33
C PRO A 111 1.04 -7.40 5.51
N ASN A 112 -0.23 -7.01 5.41
CA ASN A 112 -1.25 -7.23 6.45
C ASN A 112 -2.22 -8.38 6.14
N HIS A 113 -2.01 -9.13 5.06
CA HIS A 113 -2.83 -10.30 4.77
C HIS A 113 -2.42 -11.45 5.70
N LEU A 114 -3.35 -11.92 6.53
CA LEU A 114 -3.20 -13.19 7.23
C LEU A 114 -3.09 -14.29 6.17
N SER A 115 -1.91 -14.91 6.04
CA SER A 115 -1.84 -16.29 5.58
C SER A 115 -2.51 -17.12 6.67
N ILE A 116 -3.84 -17.27 6.59
CA ILE A 116 -4.55 -18.26 7.37
C ILE A 116 -4.05 -19.63 6.87
N ILE A 117 -2.93 -20.09 7.41
CA ILE A 117 -2.62 -21.51 7.50
C ILE A 117 -3.66 -22.06 8.49
N THR A 118 -4.90 -22.23 8.01
CA THR A 118 -5.81 -23.16 8.66
C THR A 118 -5.37 -24.53 8.17
N SER A 119 -4.27 -25.03 8.73
CA SER A 119 -4.19 -26.46 8.98
C SER A 119 -5.34 -26.76 9.94
N ARG A 120 -6.53 -26.99 9.38
CA ARG A 120 -7.59 -27.70 10.09
C ARG A 120 -6.97 -29.07 10.38
N HIS A 121 -6.32 -29.21 11.53
CA HIS A 121 -6.17 -30.54 12.10
C HIS A 121 -7.59 -30.97 12.46
N PRO A 122 -8.16 -31.98 11.80
CA PRO A 122 -9.38 -32.58 12.31
C PRO A 122 -8.99 -33.18 13.66
N CYS A 123 -9.47 -32.59 14.74
CA CYS A 123 -9.49 -33.28 16.02
C CYS A 123 -10.42 -34.49 15.84
N THR A 124 -9.81 -35.66 15.66
CA THR A 124 -10.44 -36.97 15.81
C THR A 124 -10.77 -37.24 17.27
#